data_AF-A0A6P0JSR4-F1
#
_entry.id   AF-A0A6P0JSR4-F1
#
_cell.length_a   1.000
_cell.length_b   1.000
_cell.length_c   1.000
_cell.angle_alpha   90.00
_cell.angle_beta   90.00
_cell.angle_gamma   90.00
#
_symmetry.space_group_name_H-M   'P 1'
#
loop_
_entity.id
_entity.type
_entity.pdbx_description
1 polymer ?
#
loop_
_entity_poly.entity_id
_entity_poly.type
_entity_poly.pdbx_seq_one_letter_code
_entity_poly.pdbx_strand_id
1 'polypeptide(L)'
;MSLESVHCHLRDTKSIQMDVTLRHQSSGEIESLTLVATPRVDPQTGQVTLTQIHYLENQAPSQQFTGILVNKAKEVLSLQNFEMRGISLRVQTVEIKSGYIRLHAIAKMTHFPSK
;
A
#
# COMPACT_ATOMS: atom_id res chain seq x y z
N MET A 1 -0.46 -9.10 -18.96
CA MET A 1 -0.98 -9.58 -17.65
C MET A 1 -1.73 -8.44 -16.99
N SER A 2 -2.78 -8.74 -16.22
CA SER A 2 -3.56 -7.77 -15.44
C SER A 2 -3.75 -8.25 -14.01
N LEU A 3 -3.78 -7.30 -13.06
CA LEU A 3 -4.10 -7.55 -11.66
C LEU A 3 -5.60 -7.89 -11.52
N GLU A 4 -5.92 -9.04 -10.96
CA GLU A 4 -7.32 -9.47 -10.75
C GLU A 4 -7.77 -9.22 -9.31
N SER A 5 -6.96 -9.62 -8.33
CA SER A 5 -7.23 -9.38 -6.91
C SER A 5 -5.96 -9.21 -6.09
N VAL A 6 -6.08 -8.50 -4.98
CA VAL A 6 -5.07 -8.39 -3.92
C VAL A 6 -5.76 -8.58 -2.59
N HIS A 7 -5.34 -9.59 -1.84
CA HIS A 7 -5.79 -9.82 -0.47
C HIS A 7 -4.68 -9.45 0.49
N CYS A 8 -4.94 -8.44 1.33
CA CYS A 8 -3.97 -7.94 2.29
C CYS A 8 -4.19 -8.57 3.67
N HIS A 9 -3.13 -9.13 4.24
CA HIS A 9 -3.08 -9.71 5.57
C HIS A 9 -2.15 -8.88 6.46
N LEU A 10 -2.71 -8.25 7.48
CA LEU A 10 -1.97 -7.45 8.46
C LEU A 10 -1.31 -8.38 9.48
N ARG A 11 0.01 -8.33 9.59
CA ARG A 11 0.79 -9.23 10.46
C ARG A 11 1.33 -8.47 11.67
N ASP A 12 1.36 -9.15 12.81
CA ASP A 12 1.91 -8.59 14.07
C ASP A 12 3.43 -8.30 13.99
N THR A 13 4.10 -8.80 12.95
CA THR A 13 5.50 -8.51 12.60
C THR A 13 5.72 -7.14 11.97
N LYS A 14 4.74 -6.21 12.07
CA LYS A 14 4.78 -4.87 11.45
C LYS A 14 4.81 -4.90 9.91
N SER A 15 4.39 -6.01 9.30
CA SER A 15 4.40 -6.21 7.86
C SER A 15 3.01 -6.52 7.33
N ILE A 16 2.85 -6.34 6.03
CA ILE A 16 1.65 -6.69 5.27
C ILE A 16 2.06 -7.83 4.35
N GLN A 17 1.36 -8.95 4.44
CA GLN A 17 1.40 -9.98 3.41
C GLN A 17 0.31 -9.67 2.38
N MET A 18 0.62 -9.82 1.10
CA MET A 18 -0.31 -9.64 0.00
C MET A 18 -0.32 -10.92 -0.83
N ASP A 19 -1.48 -11.54 -0.88
CA ASP A 19 -1.77 -12.66 -1.76
C ASP A 19 -2.40 -12.07 -3.02
N VAL A 20 -1.76 -12.30 -4.17
CA VAL A 20 -2.10 -11.62 -5.42
C VAL A 20 -2.44 -12.62 -6.50
N THR A 21 -3.56 -12.39 -7.18
CA THR A 21 -3.98 -13.17 -8.34
C THR A 21 -3.86 -12.33 -9.61
N LEU A 22 -3.21 -12.90 -10.60
CA LEU A 22 -2.92 -12.30 -11.89
C LEU A 22 -3.54 -13.09 -13.02
N ARG A 23 -3.90 -12.38 -14.08
CA ARG A 23 -4.38 -12.98 -15.32
C ARG A 23 -3.50 -12.59 -16.50
N HIS A 24 -2.97 -13.57 -17.21
CA HIS A 24 -2.30 -13.37 -18.49
C HIS A 24 -3.34 -13.04 -19.56
N GLN A 25 -3.24 -11.85 -20.17
CA GLN A 25 -4.25 -11.40 -21.14
C GLN A 25 -4.19 -12.18 -22.46
N SER A 26 -3.02 -12.70 -22.84
CA SER A 26 -2.81 -13.45 -24.08
C SER A 26 -3.20 -14.92 -23.97
N SER A 27 -2.92 -15.57 -22.83
CA SER A 27 -3.19 -17.00 -22.61
C SER A 27 -4.41 -17.27 -21.73
N GLY A 28 -4.90 -16.27 -20.99
CA GLY A 28 -5.94 -16.45 -19.97
C GLY A 28 -5.46 -17.11 -18.69
N GLU A 29 -4.18 -17.51 -18.61
CA GLU A 29 -3.57 -18.20 -17.48
C GLU A 29 -3.64 -17.36 -16.21
N ILE A 30 -3.89 -18.03 -15.08
CA ILE A 30 -3.95 -17.40 -13.76
C ILE A 30 -2.70 -17.76 -12.98
N GLU A 31 -2.01 -16.73 -12.50
CA GLU A 31 -0.82 -16.86 -11.67
C GLU A 31 -1.12 -16.28 -10.29
N SER A 32 -0.77 -17.02 -9.23
CA SER A 32 -0.92 -16.57 -7.85
C SER A 32 0.45 -16.43 -7.23
N LEU A 33 0.68 -15.33 -6.51
CA LEU A 33 1.94 -15.09 -5.82
C LEU A 33 1.68 -14.44 -4.47
N THR A 34 2.58 -14.72 -3.53
CA THR A 34 2.56 -14.11 -2.20
C THR A 34 3.80 -13.25 -1.98
N LEU A 35 3.58 -12.02 -1.54
CA LEU A 35 4.66 -11.13 -1.12
C LEU A 35 4.44 -10.57 0.28
N VAL A 36 5.52 -10.18 0.93
CA VAL A 36 5.54 -9.52 2.23
C VAL A 36 6.25 -8.18 2.08
N ALA A 37 5.67 -7.12 2.63
CA ALA A 37 6.27 -5.79 2.65
C ALA A 37 6.05 -5.08 3.98
N THR A 38 6.94 -4.17 4.33
CA THR A 38 6.84 -3.33 5.53
C THR A 38 6.47 -1.90 5.12
N PRO A 39 5.30 -1.40 5.54
CA PRO A 39 4.91 -0.02 5.30
C PRO A 39 5.78 0.92 6.13
N ARG A 40 6.24 2.01 5.51
CA ARG A 40 7.02 3.07 6.17
C ARG A 40 6.57 4.43 5.70
N VAL A 41 6.60 5.39 6.62
CA VAL A 41 6.38 6.80 6.28
C VAL A 41 7.67 7.36 5.68
N ASP A 42 7.58 7.90 4.48
CA ASP A 42 8.62 8.73 3.89
C ASP A 42 8.72 10.03 4.71
N PRO A 43 9.87 10.34 5.32
CA PRO A 43 9.99 11.49 6.21
C PRO A 43 9.89 12.83 5.48
N GLN A 44 10.22 12.88 4.19
CA GLN A 44 10.16 14.11 3.39
C GLN A 44 8.74 14.40 2.92
N THR A 45 8.07 13.40 2.37
CA THR A 45 6.75 13.58 1.74
C THR A 45 5.60 13.32 2.72
N GLY A 46 5.84 12.59 3.81
CA GLY A 46 4.80 12.13 4.73
C GLY A 46 3.87 11.08 4.11
N GLN A 47 4.27 10.47 2.98
CA GLN A 47 3.52 9.40 2.33
C GLN A 47 3.90 8.04 2.89
N VAL A 48 2.96 7.09 2.88
CA VAL A 48 3.27 5.70 3.22
C VAL A 48 3.79 4.98 1.97
N THR A 49 4.94 4.33 2.12
CA THR A 49 5.62 3.54 1.09
C THR A 49 5.75 2.10 1.55
N LEU A 50 5.83 1.16 0.62
CA LEU A 50 6.19 -0.23 0.92
C LEU A 50 7.69 -0.42 0.74
N THR A 51 8.33 -0.98 1.77
CA THR A 51 9.76 -1.30 1.79
C THR A 51 9.96 -2.77 2.12
N GLN A 52 11.16 -3.31 1.89
CA GLN A 52 11.50 -4.70 2.22
C GLN A 52 10.52 -5.69 1.57
N ILE A 53 10.33 -5.55 0.26
CA ILE A 53 9.44 -6.42 -0.52
C ILE A 53 10.13 -7.77 -0.72
N HIS A 54 9.52 -8.83 -0.21
CA HIS A 54 10.01 -10.20 -0.31
C HIS A 54 8.93 -11.09 -0.92
N TYR A 55 9.29 -11.89 -1.92
CA TYR A 55 8.42 -12.91 -2.49
C TYR A 55 8.61 -14.22 -1.71
N LEU A 56 7.52 -14.89 -1.34
CA LEU A 56 7.60 -16.16 -0.61
C LEU A 56 7.88 -17.36 -1.52
N GLU A 57 7.72 -17.20 -2.83
CA GLU A 57 7.96 -18.24 -3.82
C GLU A 57 9.19 -17.93 -4.71
N ASN A 58 9.81 -18.98 -5.26
CA ASN A 58 10.99 -18.89 -6.14
C ASN A 58 10.71 -18.26 -7.52
N GLN A 59 9.54 -17.67 -7.73
CA GLN A 59 9.22 -16.89 -8.91
C GLN A 59 9.26 -15.41 -8.54
N ALA A 60 10.40 -14.77 -8.81
CA ALA A 60 10.46 -13.31 -8.75
C ALA A 60 9.63 -12.78 -9.92
N PRO A 61 8.50 -12.09 -9.68
CA PRO A 61 7.71 -11.55 -10.77
C PRO A 61 8.50 -10.46 -11.50
N SER A 62 8.07 -10.16 -12.72
CA SER A 62 8.69 -9.10 -13.52
C SER A 62 8.73 -7.76 -12.75
N GLN A 63 9.79 -6.98 -12.98
CA GLN A 63 9.99 -5.68 -12.32
C GLN A 63 8.81 -4.71 -12.57
N GLN A 64 8.18 -4.81 -13.75
CA GLN A 64 6.96 -4.08 -14.11
C GLN A 64 5.82 -4.34 -13.12
N PHE A 65 5.68 -5.59 -12.66
CA PHE A 65 4.60 -5.99 -11.77
C PHE A 65 4.83 -5.52 -10.32
N THR A 66 6.07 -5.60 -9.84
CA THR A 66 6.45 -5.00 -8.55
C THR A 66 6.03 -3.52 -8.51
N GLY A 67 6.21 -2.81 -9.62
CA GLY A 67 5.77 -1.42 -9.77
C GLY A 67 4.25 -1.23 -9.65
N ILE A 68 3.45 -2.10 -10.27
CA ILE A 68 1.98 -2.03 -10.20
C ILE A 68 1.50 -2.22 -8.76
N LEU A 69 2.02 -3.21 -8.05
CA LEU A 69 1.65 -3.48 -6.66
C LEU A 69 2.05 -2.34 -5.72
N VAL A 70 3.28 -1.84 -5.86
CA VAL A 70 3.75 -0.69 -5.07
C VAL A 70 2.85 0.53 -5.31
N ASN A 71 2.46 0.78 -6.55
CA ASN A 71 1.57 1.89 -6.87
C ASN A 71 0.17 1.69 -6.28
N LYS A 72 -0.40 0.48 -6.36
CA LYS A 72 -1.71 0.20 -5.77
C LYS A 72 -1.70 0.31 -4.24
N ALA A 73 -0.63 -0.16 -3.60
CA ALA A 73 -0.44 0.00 -2.17
C ALA A 73 -0.28 1.48 -1.77
N LYS A 74 0.46 2.26 -2.57
CA LYS A 74 0.55 3.72 -2.39
C LYS A 74 -0.83 4.39 -2.47
N GLU A 75 -1.68 4.00 -3.41
CA GLU A 75 -3.06 4.54 -3.50
C GLU A 75 -3.89 4.22 -2.25
N VAL A 76 -3.89 2.96 -1.81
CA VAL A 76 -4.68 2.51 -0.65
C VAL A 76 -4.18 3.15 0.65
N LEU A 77 -2.86 3.30 0.80
CA LEU A 77 -2.23 3.89 1.98
C LEU A 77 -2.04 5.41 1.85
N SER A 78 -2.52 6.01 0.75
CA SER A 78 -2.52 7.45 0.56
C SER A 78 -3.62 8.08 1.40
N LEU A 79 -3.23 8.97 2.32
CA LEU A 79 -4.18 9.78 3.08
C LEU A 79 -4.84 10.89 2.25
N GLN A 80 -4.53 11.03 0.95
CA GLN A 80 -5.20 12.01 0.08
C GLN A 80 -6.72 11.80 0.02
N ASN A 81 -7.19 10.57 0.24
CA ASN A 81 -8.62 10.26 0.38
C ASN A 81 -9.29 10.91 1.61
N PHE A 82 -8.49 11.47 2.53
CA PHE A 82 -8.94 12.16 3.74
C PHE A 82 -8.62 13.66 3.70
N GLU A 83 -8.11 14.18 2.58
CA GLU A 83 -7.87 15.61 2.40
C GLU A 83 -9.19 16.33 2.08
N MET A 84 -9.46 17.39 2.83
CA MET A 84 -10.56 18.32 2.56
C MET A 84 -9.96 19.61 2.06
N ARG A 85 -10.71 20.38 1.24
CA ARG A 85 -10.21 21.68 0.76
C ARG A 85 -9.85 22.57 1.95
N GLY A 86 -8.58 22.94 2.06
CA GLY A 86 -8.05 23.73 3.18
C GLY A 86 -7.47 22.94 4.34
N ILE A 87 -7.54 21.60 4.31
CA ILE A 87 -6.96 20.70 5.32
C ILE A 87 -6.13 19.63 4.61
N SER A 88 -4.82 19.60 4.87
CA SER A 88 -3.93 18.50 4.46
C SER A 88 -3.47 17.69 5.66
N LEU A 89 -3.32 16.37 5.47
CA LEU A 89 -2.86 15.45 6.51
C LEU A 89 -1.44 14.98 6.18
N ARG A 90 -0.52 15.18 7.12
CA ARG A 90 0.85 14.65 7.01
C ARG A 90 1.04 13.48 7.97
N VAL A 91 1.15 12.26 7.43
CA VAL A 91 1.44 11.07 8.24
C VAL A 91 2.79 11.24 8.94
N GLN A 92 2.83 10.92 10.22
CA GLN A 92 4.04 10.85 11.04
C GLN A 92 4.44 9.39 11.27
N THR A 93 3.46 8.54 11.59
CA THR A 93 3.71 7.12 11.87
C THR A 93 2.65 6.23 11.25
N VAL A 94 3.08 5.04 10.87
CA VAL A 94 2.24 3.91 10.47
C VAL A 94 2.56 2.72 11.36
N GLU A 95 1.54 2.14 11.96
CA GLU A 95 1.65 0.92 12.76
C GLU A 95 0.67 -0.13 12.25
N ILE A 96 1.20 -1.30 11.91
CA ILE A 96 0.36 -2.48 11.65
C ILE A 96 0.03 -3.13 12.99
N LYS A 97 -1.27 -3.34 13.22
CA LYS A 97 -1.81 -4.10 14.35
C LYS A 97 -2.64 -5.25 13.79
N SER A 98 -2.90 -6.25 14.62
CA SER A 98 -3.82 -7.32 14.27
C SER A 98 -5.19 -6.73 13.87
N GLY A 99 -5.58 -6.95 12.61
CA GLY A 99 -6.86 -6.51 12.06
C GLY A 99 -6.99 -5.04 11.66
N TYR A 100 -6.01 -4.16 11.95
CA TYR A 100 -6.10 -2.75 11.55
C TYR A 100 -4.74 -2.05 11.37
N ILE A 101 -4.76 -0.95 10.62
CA ILE A 101 -3.63 -0.03 10.49
C ILE A 101 -3.91 1.20 11.36
N ARG A 102 -2.97 1.56 12.23
CA ARG A 102 -3.02 2.81 12.99
C ARG A 102 -2.10 3.83 12.34
N LEU A 103 -2.67 4.96 11.91
CA LEU A 103 -1.96 6.08 11.33
C LEU A 103 -2.01 7.25 12.31
N HIS A 104 -0.87 7.85 12.63
CA HIS A 104 -0.83 9.15 13.30
C HIS A 104 -0.41 10.19 12.28
N ALA A 105 -1.19 11.27 12.17
CA ALA A 105 -0.95 12.35 11.22
C ALA A 105 -1.14 13.71 11.89
N ILE A 106 -0.47 14.72 11.36
CA ILE A 106 -0.67 16.12 11.72
C ILE A 106 -1.54 16.75 10.64
N ALA A 107 -2.65 17.35 11.05
CA ALA A 107 -3.48 18.16 10.17
C ALA A 107 -2.88 19.57 10.06
N LYS A 108 -2.62 20.01 8.82
CA LYS A 108 -2.32 21.39 8.50
C LYS A 108 -3.55 22.01 7.86
N MET A 109 -4.07 23.05 8.50
CA MET A 109 -5.21 23.79 7.98
C MET A 109 -4.77 25.15 7.46
N THR A 110 -5.12 25.47 6.21
CA THR A 110 -4.88 26.79 5.59
C THR A 110 -6.12 27.67 5.64
N HIS A 111 -7.31 27.06 5.67
CA HIS A 111 -8.58 27.73 5.93
C HIS A 111 -9.60 26.69 6.41
N PHE A 112 -10.62 27.13 7.15
CA PHE A 112 -11.70 26.23 7.55
C PHE A 112 -12.46 25.71 6.31
N PRO A 113 -12.98 24.48 6.34
CA PRO A 113 -13.90 24.01 5.33
C PRO A 113 -15.13 24.90 5.31
N SER A 114 -15.39 25.53 4.16
CA SER A 114 -16.67 26.18 3.90
C SER A 114 -17.73 25.11 3.65
N LYS A 115 -18.93 25.27 4.26
CA LYS A 115 -20.08 24.42 3.95
C LYS A 115 -20.48 24.47 2.49
#